data_AF-G8BQT1-F1
#
_entry.id   AF-G8BQT1-F1
#
_cell.length_a   1.000
_cell.length_b   1.000
_cell.length_c   1.000
_cell.angle_alpha   90.00
_cell.angle_beta   90.00
_cell.angle_gamma   90.00
#
_symmetry.space_group_name_H-M   'P 1'
#
loop_
_entity.id
_entity.type
_entity.pdbx_description
1 polymer ?
#
loop_
_entity_poly.entity_id
_entity_poly.type
_entity_poly.pdbx_seq_one_letter_code
_entity_poly.pdbx_strand_id
1 'polypeptide(L)'
;MDLFQQLFDTDLKSLINKTQNDNLMATLCITGVTATLLAIFLLKSSSAGKSKKGKKKKLKKQNMKVAKKPLTLEEKIEKVLGTYNTEYRDGINKLLETFDKSEKQVYEKNYFNEMLLKLLIELDGVDLMDISDPERKTALKLRRKEAIKLIQGELNKLDNLSQ
;
A
#
# COMPACT_ATOMS: atom_id res chain seq x y z
N MET A 1 24.73 13.82 19.20
CA MET A 1 23.82 12.92 18.44
C MET A 1 23.24 11.82 19.33
N ASP A 2 23.66 11.66 20.59
CA ASP A 2 23.27 10.53 21.46
C ASP A 2 21.99 10.73 22.29
N LEU A 3 21.55 11.98 22.49
CA LEU A 3 20.41 12.28 23.36
C LEU A 3 19.05 11.91 22.73
N PHE A 4 18.98 11.91 21.40
CA PHE A 4 17.76 11.56 20.65
C PHE A 4 17.59 10.04 20.49
N GLN A 5 18.71 9.30 20.42
CA GLN A 5 18.72 7.84 20.40
C GLN A 5 18.25 7.28 21.75
N GLN A 6 18.74 7.88 22.85
CA GLN A 6 18.44 7.44 24.20
C GLN A 6 16.98 7.70 24.60
N LEU A 7 16.39 8.81 24.13
CA LEU A 7 14.97 9.10 24.34
C LEU A 7 14.08 8.06 23.63
N PHE A 8 14.44 7.69 22.39
CA PHE A 8 13.68 6.72 21.60
C PHE A 8 13.77 5.29 22.17
N ASP A 9 14.95 4.87 22.63
CA ASP A 9 15.15 3.55 23.23
C ASP A 9 14.42 3.37 24.57
N THR A 10 14.31 4.44 25.36
CA THR A 10 13.65 4.40 26.67
C THR A 10 12.14 4.27 26.51
N ASP A 11 11.54 5.02 25.59
CA ASP A 11 10.11 4.96 25.31
C ASP A 11 9.70 3.62 24.68
N LEU A 12 10.49 3.09 23.74
CA LEU A 12 10.25 1.78 23.11
C LEU A 12 10.31 0.63 24.11
N LYS A 13 11.31 0.62 25.00
CA LYS A 13 11.43 -0.41 26.04
C LYS A 13 10.26 -0.37 27.02
N SER A 14 9.75 0.82 27.34
CA SER A 14 8.59 0.95 28.22
C SER A 14 7.30 0.39 27.61
N LEU A 15 7.10 0.58 26.30
CA LEU A 15 5.93 0.08 25.57
C LEU A 15 5.98 -1.44 25.37
N ILE A 16 7.17 -2.00 25.11
CA ILE A 16 7.37 -3.45 25.01
C ILE A 16 7.12 -4.12 26.37
N ASN A 17 7.66 -3.58 27.46
CA ASN A 17 7.45 -4.13 28.80
C ASN A 17 5.99 -4.01 29.26
N LYS A 18 5.26 -2.98 28.84
CA LYS A 18 3.83 -2.84 29.12
C LYS A 18 2.97 -3.86 28.35
N THR A 19 3.44 -4.33 27.19
CA THR A 19 2.69 -5.26 26.32
C THR A 19 2.93 -6.75 26.66
N GLN A 20 3.92 -7.08 27.49
CA GLN A 20 4.20 -8.47 27.87
C GLN A 20 3.34 -9.00 29.03
N ASN A 21 2.69 -8.14 29.82
CA ASN A 21 1.89 -8.59 30.98
C ASN A 21 0.43 -8.96 30.65
N ASP A 22 -0.10 -8.55 29.49
CA ASP A 22 -1.54 -8.72 29.17
C ASP A 22 -1.83 -9.89 28.21
N ASN A 23 -0.79 -10.56 27.68
CA ASN A 23 -0.93 -11.49 26.54
C ASN A 23 -0.80 -12.99 26.87
N LEU A 24 -0.70 -13.39 28.14
CA LEU A 24 -0.65 -14.83 28.51
C LEU A 24 -2.01 -15.54 28.52
N MET A 25 -3.12 -14.83 28.30
CA MET A 25 -4.48 -15.40 28.25
C MET A 25 -5.09 -15.49 26.84
N ALA A 26 -4.51 -14.82 25.83
CA ALA A 26 -5.10 -14.77 24.48
C ALA A 26 -4.58 -15.87 23.52
N THR A 27 -3.52 -16.60 23.89
CA THR A 27 -2.81 -17.53 22.99
C THR A 27 -3.44 -18.93 22.89
N LEU A 28 -4.52 -19.24 23.62
CA LEU A 28 -5.12 -20.60 23.66
C LEU A 28 -6.34 -20.83 22.75
N CYS A 29 -6.79 -19.85 21.94
CA CYS A 29 -8.06 -19.95 21.19
C CYS A 29 -7.94 -20.12 19.65
N ILE A 30 -6.74 -20.19 19.05
CA ILE A 30 -6.58 -20.15 17.58
C ILE A 30 -5.98 -21.45 17.00
N THR A 31 -6.45 -22.63 17.43
CA THR A 31 -6.03 -23.94 16.88
C THR A 31 -7.17 -24.79 16.33
N GLY A 32 -8.32 -24.19 15.94
CA GLY A 32 -9.54 -24.94 15.62
C GLY A 32 -10.13 -24.85 14.20
N VAL A 33 -9.73 -23.93 13.31
CA VAL A 33 -10.58 -23.59 12.13
C VAL A 33 -9.88 -23.74 10.76
N THR A 34 -8.69 -24.35 10.67
CA THR A 34 -7.92 -24.40 9.41
C THR A 34 -8.14 -25.64 8.52
N ALA A 35 -9.03 -26.57 8.87
CA ALA A 35 -9.09 -27.89 8.20
C ALA A 35 -10.20 -28.11 7.15
N THR A 36 -11.10 -27.15 6.87
CA THR A 36 -12.30 -27.43 6.04
C THR A 36 -12.40 -26.67 4.70
N LEU A 37 -11.49 -25.75 4.37
CA LEU A 37 -11.58 -24.93 3.14
C LEU A 37 -10.71 -25.41 1.96
N LEU A 38 -10.03 -26.55 2.07
CA LEU A 38 -9.19 -27.11 0.99
C LEU A 38 -9.91 -28.11 0.05
N ALA A 39 -11.18 -28.45 0.31
CA ALA A 39 -11.92 -29.44 -0.49
C ALA A 39 -12.73 -28.87 -1.66
N ILE A 40 -12.90 -27.54 -1.78
CA ILE A 40 -13.79 -26.93 -2.80
C ILE A 40 -13.04 -26.56 -4.10
N PHE A 41 -11.70 -26.50 -4.08
CA PHE A 41 -10.92 -26.08 -5.25
C PHE A 41 -10.60 -27.19 -6.28
N LEU A 42 -10.89 -28.46 -5.98
CA LEU A 42 -10.50 -29.60 -6.84
C LEU A 42 -11.59 -30.13 -7.79
N LEU A 43 -12.76 -29.50 -7.88
CA LEU A 43 -13.92 -30.05 -8.63
C LEU A 43 -14.44 -29.20 -9.80
N LYS A 44 -13.71 -28.17 -10.25
CA LYS A 44 -14.15 -27.36 -11.40
C LYS A 44 -13.14 -27.32 -12.55
N SER A 45 -12.80 -28.52 -13.02
CA SER A 45 -12.02 -28.77 -14.23
C SER A 45 -12.74 -29.80 -15.11
N SER A 46 -13.80 -29.39 -15.81
CA SER A 46 -14.18 -29.99 -17.10
C SER A 46 -15.23 -29.11 -17.79
N SER A 47 -14.80 -28.33 -18.77
CA SER A 47 -15.70 -27.80 -19.81
C SER A 47 -15.02 -28.01 -21.15
N ALA A 48 -15.27 -29.18 -21.74
CA ALA A 48 -14.89 -29.51 -23.09
C ALA A 48 -15.98 -28.99 -24.05
N GLY A 49 -15.81 -27.76 -24.54
CA GLY A 49 -16.66 -27.17 -25.57
C GLY A 49 -16.07 -27.35 -26.96
N LYS A 50 -16.59 -28.29 -27.75
CA LYS A 50 -16.42 -28.33 -29.22
C LYS A 50 -17.46 -27.41 -29.86
N SER A 51 -17.07 -26.46 -30.72
CA SER A 51 -17.67 -26.27 -32.06
C SER A 51 -17.10 -25.11 -32.89
N LYS A 52 -16.75 -25.44 -34.15
CA LYS A 52 -16.98 -24.75 -35.43
C LYS A 52 -16.41 -23.32 -35.68
N LYS A 53 -15.36 -23.33 -36.52
CA LYS A 53 -15.23 -22.70 -37.85
C LYS A 53 -15.81 -21.27 -38.03
N GLY A 54 -14.91 -20.29 -38.11
CA GLY A 54 -15.18 -18.96 -38.66
C GLY A 54 -13.89 -18.23 -39.06
N LYS A 55 -13.57 -18.23 -40.36
CA LYS A 55 -12.49 -17.40 -40.95
C LYS A 55 -12.86 -15.92 -40.80
N LYS A 56 -12.05 -15.13 -40.08
CA LYS A 56 -11.92 -13.69 -40.31
C LYS A 56 -10.45 -13.27 -40.22
N LYS A 57 -9.90 -12.86 -41.38
CA LYS A 57 -8.62 -12.14 -41.52
C LYS A 57 -8.65 -10.95 -40.54
N LYS A 58 -7.74 -10.94 -39.56
CA LYS A 58 -7.40 -9.72 -38.83
C LYS A 58 -5.96 -9.37 -39.19
N LEU A 59 -5.77 -8.15 -39.69
CA LEU A 59 -4.47 -7.56 -39.90
C LEU A 59 -3.65 -7.67 -38.60
N LYS A 60 -2.42 -8.18 -38.72
CA LYS A 60 -1.42 -8.12 -37.66
C LYS A 60 -1.08 -6.64 -37.44
N LYS A 61 -1.85 -5.95 -36.60
CA LYS A 61 -1.35 -4.77 -35.90
C LYS A 61 -0.33 -5.31 -34.92
N GLN A 62 0.94 -5.23 -35.31
CA GLN A 62 2.07 -5.49 -34.40
C GLN A 62 1.91 -4.52 -33.24
N ASN A 63 1.27 -5.00 -32.18
CA ASN A 63 1.28 -4.39 -30.89
C ASN A 63 2.73 -4.57 -30.42
N MET A 64 3.60 -3.61 -30.75
CA MET A 64 4.90 -3.49 -30.11
C MET A 64 4.58 -3.27 -28.63
N LYS A 65 4.50 -4.38 -27.89
CA LYS A 65 4.60 -4.38 -26.44
C LYS A 65 5.99 -3.86 -26.17
N VAL A 66 6.12 -2.53 -26.08
CA VAL A 66 7.28 -1.90 -25.48
C VAL A 66 7.35 -2.52 -24.10
N ALA A 67 8.29 -3.44 -23.92
CA ALA A 67 8.52 -4.07 -22.64
C ALA A 67 8.87 -2.94 -21.69
N LYS A 68 7.91 -2.56 -20.83
CA LYS A 68 8.16 -1.59 -19.77
C LYS A 68 9.33 -2.15 -18.98
N LYS A 69 10.47 -1.46 -19.04
CA LYS A 69 11.63 -1.81 -18.23
C LYS A 69 11.17 -1.87 -16.77
N PRO A 70 11.63 -2.86 -15.99
CA PRO A 70 11.33 -2.89 -14.56
C PRO A 70 11.85 -1.57 -13.95
N LEU A 71 10.96 -0.85 -13.26
CA LEU A 71 11.29 0.41 -12.59
C LEU A 71 12.38 0.17 -11.55
N THR A 72 13.35 1.07 -11.49
CA THR A 72 14.33 1.11 -10.40
C THR A 72 13.64 1.41 -9.07
N LEU A 73 14.32 1.17 -7.94
CA LEU A 73 13.76 1.41 -6.61
C LEU A 73 13.46 2.90 -6.39
N GLU A 74 14.35 3.76 -6.88
CA GLU A 74 14.20 5.21 -6.95
C GLU A 74 12.94 5.58 -7.74
N GLU A 75 12.81 5.06 -8.95
CA GLU A 75 11.68 5.34 -9.83
C GLU A 75 10.35 4.84 -9.25
N LYS A 76 10.36 3.77 -8.44
CA LYS A 76 9.15 3.31 -7.73
C LYS A 76 8.68 4.34 -6.70
N ILE A 77 9.60 4.88 -5.89
CA ILE A 77 9.27 5.92 -4.91
C ILE A 77 8.78 7.18 -5.63
N GLU A 78 9.49 7.60 -6.68
CA GLU A 78 9.11 8.78 -7.47
C GLU A 78 7.78 8.60 -8.19
N LYS A 79 7.49 7.40 -8.69
CA LYS A 79 6.19 7.10 -9.31
C LYS A 79 5.06 7.28 -8.30
N VAL A 80 5.21 6.77 -7.09
CA VAL A 80 4.18 6.91 -6.05
C VAL A 80 3.96 8.39 -5.70
N LEU A 81 5.05 9.13 -5.45
CA LEU A 81 4.97 10.57 -5.20
C LEU A 81 4.39 11.34 -6.38
N GLY A 82 4.72 10.94 -7.61
CA GLY A 82 4.16 11.49 -8.84
C GLY A 82 2.65 11.31 -8.87
N THR A 83 2.17 10.07 -8.70
CA THR A 83 0.74 9.75 -8.64
C THR A 83 0.02 10.57 -7.57
N TYR A 84 0.56 10.65 -6.35
CA TYR A 84 -0.02 11.51 -5.31
C TYR A 84 -0.15 12.96 -5.78
N ASN A 85 0.93 13.55 -6.28
CA ASN A 85 0.97 14.96 -6.67
C ASN A 85 0.05 15.27 -7.86
N THR A 86 -0.08 14.36 -8.82
CA THR A 86 -0.84 14.62 -10.05
C THR A 86 -2.31 14.21 -9.97
N GLU A 87 -2.63 13.16 -9.20
CA GLU A 87 -3.99 12.60 -9.19
C GLU A 87 -4.79 12.96 -7.95
N TYR A 88 -4.15 13.08 -6.77
CA TYR A 88 -4.88 13.13 -5.50
C TYR A 88 -4.72 14.45 -4.76
N ARG A 89 -3.54 15.08 -4.82
CA ARG A 89 -3.20 16.26 -4.03
C ARG A 89 -4.24 17.39 -4.15
N ASP A 90 -4.59 17.78 -5.36
CA ASP A 90 -5.51 18.90 -5.58
C ASP A 90 -6.94 18.57 -5.13
N GLY A 91 -7.38 17.33 -5.35
CA GLY A 91 -8.69 16.86 -4.89
C GLY A 91 -8.79 16.82 -3.37
N ILE A 92 -7.73 16.36 -2.70
CA ILE A 92 -7.63 16.34 -1.24
C ILE A 92 -7.65 17.77 -0.69
N ASN A 93 -6.84 18.68 -1.22
CA ASN A 93 -6.80 20.06 -0.76
C ASN A 93 -8.17 20.75 -0.90
N LYS A 94 -8.81 20.57 -2.06
CA LYS A 94 -10.16 21.09 -2.28
C LYS A 94 -11.16 20.52 -1.27
N LEU A 95 -11.12 19.21 -1.04
CA LEU A 95 -12.01 18.56 -0.09
C LEU A 95 -11.79 19.08 1.33
N LEU A 96 -10.53 19.28 1.76
CA LEU A 96 -10.18 19.83 3.06
C LEU A 96 -10.71 21.27 3.26
N GLU A 97 -10.76 22.07 2.20
CA GLU A 97 -11.24 23.45 2.25
C GLU A 97 -12.77 23.55 2.26
N THR A 98 -13.46 22.68 1.53
CA THR A 98 -14.91 22.80 1.27
C THR A 98 -15.75 21.73 1.97
N PHE A 99 -15.21 21.05 2.98
CA PHE A 99 -15.86 19.88 3.56
C PHE A 99 -17.19 20.24 4.25
N ASP A 100 -18.31 19.60 3.85
CA ASP A 100 -19.67 19.92 4.30
C ASP A 100 -20.46 18.70 4.82
N LYS A 101 -19.83 17.53 4.95
CA LYS A 101 -20.45 16.26 5.36
C LYS A 101 -21.62 15.79 4.46
N SER A 102 -21.77 16.36 3.26
CA SER A 102 -22.71 15.82 2.27
C SER A 102 -22.31 14.40 1.89
N GLU A 103 -23.28 13.56 1.52
CA GLU A 103 -23.05 12.16 1.13
C GLU A 103 -21.97 12.06 0.04
N LYS A 104 -22.00 12.97 -0.93
CA LYS A 104 -21.01 13.07 -2.00
C LYS A 104 -19.60 13.29 -1.46
N GLN A 105 -19.42 14.23 -0.55
CA GLN A 105 -18.10 14.55 -0.01
C GLN A 105 -17.60 13.50 0.99
N VAL A 106 -18.51 12.84 1.72
CA VAL A 106 -18.15 11.66 2.55
C VAL A 106 -17.63 10.52 1.66
N TYR A 107 -18.30 10.26 0.54
CA TYR A 107 -17.82 9.29 -0.44
C TYR A 107 -16.46 9.69 -1.01
N GLU A 108 -16.28 10.95 -1.38
CA GLU A 108 -15.01 11.48 -1.92
C GLU A 108 -13.87 11.40 -0.89
N LYS A 109 -14.14 11.69 0.39
CA LYS A 109 -13.20 11.50 1.49
C LYS A 109 -12.74 10.04 1.60
N ASN A 110 -13.69 9.11 1.63
CA ASN A 110 -13.39 7.68 1.73
C ASN A 110 -12.60 7.19 0.51
N TYR A 111 -12.94 7.69 -0.68
CA TYR A 111 -12.19 7.41 -1.90
C TYR A 111 -10.71 7.86 -1.77
N PHE A 112 -10.45 9.09 -1.34
CA PHE A 112 -9.08 9.57 -1.17
C PHE A 112 -8.33 8.81 -0.08
N ASN A 113 -8.96 8.51 1.06
CA ASN A 113 -8.37 7.66 2.10
C ASN A 113 -7.90 6.31 1.53
N GLU A 114 -8.76 5.62 0.78
CA GLU A 114 -8.40 4.33 0.16
C GLU A 114 -7.26 4.47 -0.86
N MET A 115 -7.23 5.57 -1.64
CA MET A 115 -6.15 5.76 -2.63
C MET A 115 -4.82 6.05 -1.94
N LEU A 116 -4.81 6.87 -0.89
CA LEU A 116 -3.60 7.14 -0.10
C LEU A 116 -3.09 5.87 0.60
N LEU A 117 -3.98 5.02 1.13
CA LEU A 117 -3.62 3.72 1.70
C LEU A 117 -2.96 2.80 0.67
N LYS A 118 -3.47 2.77 -0.58
CA LYS A 118 -2.82 2.01 -1.67
C LYS A 118 -1.41 2.51 -1.95
N LEU A 119 -1.20 3.83 -1.96
CA LEU A 119 0.13 4.39 -2.15
C LEU A 119 1.10 4.04 -1.01
N LEU A 120 0.62 3.97 0.24
CA LEU A 120 1.43 3.49 1.36
C LEU A 120 1.87 2.03 1.16
N ILE A 121 0.95 1.16 0.75
CA ILE A 121 1.27 -0.24 0.46
C ILE A 121 2.32 -0.34 -0.67
N GLU A 122 2.20 0.49 -1.71
CA GLU A 122 3.21 0.55 -2.78
C GLU A 122 4.59 0.98 -2.26
N LEU A 123 4.65 1.97 -1.35
CA LEU A 123 5.91 2.41 -0.72
C LEU A 123 6.51 1.34 0.19
N ASP A 124 5.69 0.65 0.99
CA ASP A 124 6.14 -0.42 1.87
C ASP A 124 6.65 -1.63 1.08
N GLY A 125 6.10 -1.87 -0.11
CA GLY A 125 6.57 -2.89 -1.04
C GLY A 125 7.94 -2.60 -1.68
N VAL A 126 8.54 -1.42 -1.48
CA VAL A 126 9.89 -1.12 -1.98
C VAL A 126 10.93 -1.77 -1.06
N ASP A 127 11.37 -2.98 -1.44
CA ASP A 127 12.44 -3.69 -0.73
C ASP A 127 13.83 -3.08 -1.01
N LEU A 128 14.57 -2.82 0.07
CA LEU A 128 15.88 -2.18 0.07
C LEU A 128 16.98 -3.11 0.62
N MET A 129 16.69 -4.40 0.85
CA MET A 129 17.65 -5.31 1.47
C MET A 129 18.88 -5.57 0.59
N ASP A 130 18.67 -5.78 -0.72
CA ASP A 130 19.69 -6.21 -1.68
C ASP A 130 20.63 -5.10 -2.19
N ILE A 131 20.56 -3.90 -1.62
CA ILE A 131 21.43 -2.79 -2.02
C ILE A 131 22.78 -2.93 -1.32
N SER A 132 23.82 -3.24 -2.10
CA SER A 132 25.20 -3.37 -1.61
C SER A 132 25.86 -2.05 -1.24
N ASP A 133 25.48 -0.96 -1.90
CA ASP A 133 26.01 0.39 -1.64
C ASP A 133 25.35 1.01 -0.38
N PRO A 134 26.09 1.21 0.73
CA PRO A 134 25.54 1.73 1.98
C PRO A 134 25.00 3.16 1.88
N GLU A 135 25.65 4.02 1.09
CA GLU A 135 25.24 5.42 0.95
C GLU A 135 23.91 5.52 0.20
N ARG A 136 23.81 4.84 -0.94
CA ARG A 136 22.57 4.75 -1.72
C ARG A 136 21.44 4.10 -0.92
N LYS A 137 21.71 3.03 -0.17
CA LYS A 137 20.70 2.38 0.70
C LYS A 137 20.15 3.34 1.74
N THR A 138 21.01 4.16 2.34
CA THR A 138 20.63 5.16 3.34
C THR A 138 19.78 6.28 2.72
N ALA A 139 20.20 6.81 1.56
CA ALA A 139 19.45 7.83 0.83
C ALA A 139 18.05 7.35 0.43
N LEU A 140 17.92 6.11 -0.09
CA LEU A 140 16.65 5.51 -0.45
C LEU A 140 15.74 5.28 0.76
N LYS A 141 16.29 4.82 1.89
CA LYS A 141 15.53 4.66 3.14
C LYS A 141 14.95 5.99 3.62
N LEU A 142 15.77 7.04 3.59
CA LEU A 142 15.33 8.38 3.98
C LEU A 142 14.20 8.87 3.06
N ARG A 143 14.40 8.79 1.75
CA ARG A 143 13.42 9.24 0.75
C ARG A 143 12.09 8.48 0.86
N ARG A 144 12.15 7.15 1.04
CA ARG A 144 10.96 6.31 1.28
C ARG A 144 10.23 6.73 2.55
N LYS A 145 10.98 6.99 3.63
CA LYS A 145 10.41 7.43 4.92
C LYS A 145 9.74 8.81 4.81
N GLU A 146 10.34 9.73 4.07
CA GLU A 146 9.75 11.05 3.80
C GLU A 146 8.46 10.94 2.99
N ALA A 147 8.44 10.11 1.94
CA ALA A 147 7.24 9.84 1.16
C ALA A 147 6.11 9.25 2.01
N ILE A 148 6.41 8.25 2.85
CA ILE A 148 5.45 7.65 3.77
C ILE A 148 4.88 8.71 4.73
N LYS A 149 5.74 9.52 5.36
CA LYS A 149 5.32 10.57 6.28
C LYS A 149 4.42 11.61 5.62
N LEU A 150 4.73 11.99 4.38
CA LEU A 150 3.91 12.92 3.61
C LEU A 150 2.50 12.36 3.41
N ILE A 151 2.39 11.12 2.93
CA ILE A 151 1.08 10.48 2.67
C ILE A 151 0.30 10.26 3.98
N GLN A 152 0.97 9.81 5.04
CA GLN A 152 0.36 9.68 6.37
C GLN A 152 -0.13 11.03 6.92
N GLY A 153 0.60 12.12 6.65
CA GLY A 153 0.19 13.47 7.00
C GLY A 153 -1.15 13.85 6.35
N GLU A 154 -1.33 13.53 5.07
CA GLU A 154 -2.60 13.79 4.36
C GLU A 154 -3.74 12.90 4.85
N LEU A 155 -3.47 11.61 5.12
CA LEU A 155 -4.46 10.70 5.72
C LEU A 155 -4.97 11.25 7.05
N ASN A 156 -4.06 11.70 7.92
CA ASN A 156 -4.44 12.29 9.21
C ASN A 156 -5.31 13.54 9.03
N LYS A 157 -5.04 14.39 8.04
CA LYS A 157 -5.89 15.56 7.75
C LYS A 157 -7.29 15.14 7.33
N LEU A 158 -7.40 14.15 6.45
CA LEU A 158 -8.68 13.62 5.98
C LEU A 158 -9.47 12.93 7.10
N ASP A 159 -8.80 12.16 7.95
CA ASP A 159 -9.45 11.50 9.09
C ASP A 159 -9.99 12.51 10.09
N ASN A 160 -9.29 13.64 10.28
CA ASN A 160 -9.76 14.73 11.14
C ASN A 160 -10.97 15.49 10.59
N LEU A 161 -11.33 15.35 9.30
CA LEU A 161 -12.60 15.87 8.77
C LEU A 161 -13.83 15.16 9.36
N SER A 162 -13.65 14.05 10.09
CA SER A 162 -14.75 13.31 10.72
C SER A 162 -15.34 13.96 11.98
N GLN A 163 -14.77 15.07 12.46
CA GLN A 163 -15.30 15.85 13.60
C GLN A 163 -16.42 16.80 13.20
#